data_AF-A0A9D8SD72-F1
#
_entry.id   AF-A0A9D8SD72-F1
#
_cell.length_a   1.000
_cell.length_b   1.000
_cell.length_c   1.000
_cell.angle_alpha   90.00
_cell.angle_beta   90.00
_cell.angle_gamma   90.00
#
_symmetry.space_group_name_H-M   'P 1'
#
loop_
_entity.id
_entity.type
_entity.pdbx_description
1 polymer ?
#
loop_
_entity_poly.entity_id
_entity_poly.type
_entity_poly.pdbx_seq_one_letter_code
_entity_poly.pdbx_strand_id
1 'polypeptide(L)'
;RLTDGVIKDGDTVNIDYVGSVDGVEFPGGSTNGGGTYVTIGVTNYIDDFLEQLIGHKPGENFDIEVTFPENYGQTNLNGKDAVFNITVNFIQGGIREERLNEIILANYGFANVEELTADIEKWAVNKQKTAFFNELIRKSELKGELPQSVLDYIICADLVFYKSYADKAEMDLELFLLGYENVPSVETLLASKSEYYKESALFCLAIQAIAELEGLSASEEAVLDSDIAPYLESYGMPYLKQYVIQTEVVPDFIINNAVIN
;
A
#
# COMPACT_ATOMS: atom_id res chain seq x y z
N ARG A 1 9.12 -16.17 -13.21
CA ARG A 1 9.47 -16.97 -14.40
C ARG A 1 8.67 -18.25 -14.31
N LEU A 2 7.84 -18.52 -15.30
CA LEU A 2 7.07 -19.75 -15.38
C LEU A 2 7.81 -20.67 -16.35
N THR A 3 8.17 -21.86 -15.88
CA THR A 3 8.78 -22.93 -16.69
C THR A 3 7.75 -24.00 -17.04
N ASP A 4 6.49 -23.77 -16.64
CA ASP A 4 5.32 -24.59 -16.89
C ASP A 4 4.21 -23.71 -17.47
N GLY A 5 3.39 -24.28 -18.36
CA GLY A 5 2.31 -23.56 -19.05
C GLY A 5 2.53 -23.43 -20.55
N VAL A 6 1.47 -22.99 -21.23
CA VAL A 6 1.39 -22.81 -22.69
C VAL A 6 1.34 -21.32 -22.97
N ILE A 7 2.16 -20.85 -23.91
CA ILE A 7 2.20 -19.45 -24.36
C ILE A 7 0.84 -19.06 -24.94
N LYS A 8 0.33 -17.90 -24.53
CA LYS A 8 -0.92 -17.29 -25.03
C LYS A 8 -0.65 -15.89 -25.55
N ASP A 9 -1.64 -15.34 -26.24
CA ASP A 9 -1.64 -13.93 -26.62
C ASP A 9 -1.49 -13.03 -25.37
N GLY A 10 -0.69 -11.97 -25.49
CA GLY A 10 -0.34 -11.06 -24.39
C GLY A 10 0.73 -11.55 -23.41
N ASP A 11 1.16 -12.82 -23.47
CA ASP A 11 2.28 -13.29 -22.65
C ASP A 11 3.59 -12.61 -23.09
N THR A 12 4.44 -12.28 -22.12
CA THR A 12 5.84 -11.95 -22.41
C THR A 12 6.69 -13.20 -22.17
N VAL A 13 7.51 -13.56 -23.14
CA VAL A 13 8.37 -14.75 -23.09
C VAL A 13 9.82 -14.38 -23.35
N ASN A 14 10.73 -15.15 -22.77
CA ASN A 14 12.14 -15.08 -23.11
C ASN A 14 12.47 -16.21 -24.09
N ILE A 15 13.01 -15.86 -25.26
CA ILE A 15 13.36 -16.81 -26.32
C ILE A 15 14.80 -16.61 -26.76
N ASP A 16 15.41 -17.69 -27.25
CA ASP A 16 16.55 -17.63 -28.15
C ASP A 16 16.10 -17.99 -29.57
N TYR A 17 16.77 -17.42 -30.57
CA TYR A 17 16.52 -17.78 -31.96
C TYR A 17 17.77 -17.73 -32.83
N VAL A 18 17.76 -18.51 -33.90
CA VAL A 18 18.74 -18.47 -34.99
C VAL A 18 18.00 -18.49 -36.33
N GLY A 19 18.13 -17.41 -37.10
CA GLY A 19 17.48 -17.19 -38.38
C GLY A 19 18.37 -17.54 -39.56
N SER A 20 17.78 -18.19 -40.55
CA SER A 20 18.45 -18.59 -41.80
C SER A 20 17.60 -18.31 -43.03
N VAL A 21 18.25 -18.04 -44.15
CA VAL A 21 17.65 -17.92 -45.48
C VAL A 21 18.35 -18.91 -46.38
N ASP A 22 17.59 -19.74 -47.11
CA ASP A 22 18.14 -20.81 -47.96
C ASP A 22 19.13 -21.74 -47.20
N GLY A 23 18.89 -21.93 -45.88
CA GLY A 23 19.73 -22.74 -44.99
C GLY A 23 21.04 -22.06 -44.54
N VAL A 24 21.24 -20.77 -44.83
CA VAL A 24 22.41 -19.99 -44.42
C VAL A 24 22.01 -18.95 -43.38
N GLU A 25 22.66 -18.95 -42.23
CA GLU A 25 22.46 -17.93 -41.19
C GLU A 25 22.84 -16.53 -41.71
N PHE A 26 22.05 -15.53 -41.34
CA PHE A 26 22.32 -14.14 -41.73
C PHE A 26 22.71 -13.25 -40.53
N PRO A 27 23.56 -12.22 -40.74
CA PRO A 27 23.97 -11.32 -39.67
C PRO A 27 22.79 -10.64 -38.98
N GLY A 28 22.80 -10.63 -37.64
CA GLY A 28 21.71 -10.04 -36.84
C GLY A 28 20.47 -10.92 -36.69
N GLY A 29 20.46 -12.11 -37.31
CA GLY A 29 19.39 -13.09 -37.21
C GLY A 29 19.47 -14.02 -36.00
N SER A 30 20.34 -13.75 -35.01
CA SER A 30 20.54 -14.65 -33.87
C SER A 30 20.68 -13.91 -32.54
N THR A 31 20.13 -14.49 -31.48
CA THR A 31 20.32 -14.03 -30.09
C THR A 31 21.66 -14.47 -29.50
N ASN A 32 22.40 -15.37 -30.17
CA ASN A 32 23.64 -15.97 -29.69
C ASN A 32 23.54 -16.59 -28.28
N GLY A 33 22.37 -17.09 -27.90
CA GLY A 33 22.12 -17.67 -26.56
C GLY A 33 21.99 -16.63 -25.45
N GLY A 34 21.95 -15.33 -25.78
CA GLY A 34 21.77 -14.25 -24.80
C GLY A 34 20.33 -14.08 -24.32
N GLY A 35 19.36 -14.70 -25.00
CA GLY A 35 17.93 -14.51 -24.80
C GLY A 35 17.44 -13.13 -25.18
N THR A 36 16.19 -13.04 -25.63
CA THR A 36 15.47 -11.77 -25.79
C THR A 36 14.04 -11.90 -25.29
N TYR A 37 13.45 -10.80 -24.83
CA TYR A 37 12.06 -10.76 -24.40
C TYR A 37 11.16 -10.31 -25.54
N VAL A 38 10.10 -11.07 -25.79
CA VAL A 38 9.06 -10.73 -26.75
C VAL A 38 7.69 -10.82 -26.09
N THR A 39 6.81 -9.88 -26.40
CA THR A 39 5.43 -9.89 -25.93
C THR A 39 4.53 -10.25 -27.11
N ILE A 40 3.79 -11.36 -26.98
CA ILE A 40 2.90 -11.84 -28.03
C ILE A 40 1.82 -10.79 -28.29
N GLY A 41 1.56 -10.50 -29.57
CA GLY A 41 0.59 -9.48 -30.01
C GLY A 41 1.17 -8.07 -30.16
N VAL A 42 2.45 -7.82 -29.85
CA VAL A 42 3.11 -6.51 -30.05
C VAL A 42 3.87 -6.47 -31.38
N THR A 43 3.44 -5.63 -32.32
CA THR A 43 3.91 -5.60 -33.72
C THR A 43 5.29 -4.94 -33.92
N ASN A 44 6.34 -5.52 -33.33
CA ASN A 44 7.74 -5.10 -33.52
C ASN A 44 8.60 -6.14 -34.27
N TYR A 45 8.00 -7.27 -34.64
CA TYR A 45 8.66 -8.38 -35.34
C TYR A 45 8.08 -8.51 -36.75
N ILE A 46 8.69 -9.37 -37.57
CA ILE A 46 8.15 -9.76 -38.87
C ILE A 46 6.72 -10.27 -38.66
N ASP A 47 5.82 -9.92 -39.57
CA ASP A 47 4.43 -10.37 -39.53
C ASP A 47 4.37 -11.90 -39.33
N ASP A 48 3.37 -12.34 -38.56
CA ASP A 48 3.13 -13.74 -38.17
C ASP A 48 4.22 -14.41 -37.30
N PHE A 49 5.34 -13.76 -37.00
CA PHE A 49 6.41 -14.34 -36.17
C PHE A 49 5.93 -14.64 -34.74
N LEU A 50 5.33 -13.64 -34.07
CA LEU A 50 4.96 -13.77 -32.66
C LEU A 50 3.75 -14.70 -32.46
N GLU A 51 2.84 -14.76 -33.42
CA GLU A 51 1.65 -15.61 -33.34
C GLU A 51 2.00 -17.09 -33.33
N GLN A 52 3.08 -17.47 -34.04
CA GLN A 52 3.58 -18.84 -34.08
C GLN A 52 4.21 -19.32 -32.77
N LEU A 53 4.46 -18.42 -31.79
CA LEU A 53 4.90 -18.82 -30.45
C LEU A 53 3.73 -19.33 -29.60
N ILE A 54 2.48 -19.01 -29.95
CA ILE A 54 1.29 -19.41 -29.20
C ILE A 54 1.14 -20.93 -29.24
N GLY A 55 0.83 -21.55 -28.10
CA GLY A 55 0.68 -23.01 -28.01
C GLY A 55 1.95 -23.74 -27.58
N HIS A 56 3.12 -23.12 -27.73
CA HIS A 56 4.40 -23.68 -27.30
C HIS A 56 4.67 -23.51 -25.81
N LYS A 57 5.66 -24.25 -25.31
CA LYS A 57 6.03 -24.29 -23.88
C LYS A 57 7.50 -24.00 -23.64
N PRO A 58 7.87 -23.50 -22.45
CA PRO A 58 9.27 -23.44 -22.03
C PRO A 58 10.01 -24.78 -22.18
N GLY A 59 11.22 -24.72 -22.72
CA GLY A 59 12.07 -25.86 -23.03
C GLY A 59 11.87 -26.47 -24.42
N GLU A 60 10.84 -26.05 -25.17
CA GLU A 60 10.62 -26.52 -26.54
C GLU A 60 11.56 -25.83 -27.53
N ASN A 61 11.94 -26.60 -28.55
CA ASN A 61 12.64 -26.13 -29.73
C ASN A 61 11.79 -26.41 -30.96
N PHE A 62 11.57 -25.40 -31.80
CA PHE A 62 10.75 -25.52 -33.00
C PHE A 62 11.14 -24.45 -34.01
N ASP A 63 10.69 -24.63 -35.24
CA ASP A 63 10.96 -23.70 -36.34
C ASP A 63 9.75 -22.79 -36.56
N ILE A 64 10.03 -21.52 -36.76
CA ILE A 64 9.07 -20.50 -37.21
C ILE A 64 9.46 -20.11 -38.63
N GLU A 65 8.48 -20.16 -39.53
CA GLU A 65 8.66 -19.77 -40.94
C GLU A 65 8.00 -18.41 -41.17
N VAL A 66 8.73 -17.48 -41.78
CA VAL A 66 8.24 -16.14 -42.10
C VAL A 66 8.78 -15.66 -43.44
N THR A 67 8.07 -14.73 -44.06
CA THR A 67 8.54 -13.99 -45.24
C THR A 67 8.84 -12.56 -44.84
N PHE A 68 10.06 -12.09 -45.10
CA PHE A 68 10.44 -10.71 -44.86
C PHE A 68 9.65 -9.74 -45.77
N PRO A 69 9.24 -8.56 -45.28
CA PRO A 69 8.61 -7.55 -46.11
C PRO A 69 9.48 -7.12 -47.31
N GLU A 70 8.86 -6.79 -48.43
CA GLU A 70 9.54 -6.29 -49.64
C GLU A 70 10.42 -5.05 -49.38
N ASN A 71 10.06 -4.25 -48.36
CA ASN A 71 10.73 -3.02 -47.97
C ASN A 71 11.41 -3.12 -46.59
N TYR A 72 11.84 -4.32 -46.17
CA TYR A 72 12.49 -4.54 -44.87
C TYR A 72 13.76 -3.69 -44.65
N GLY A 73 14.42 -3.24 -45.73
CA GLY A 73 15.55 -2.30 -45.69
C GLY A 73 16.92 -2.99 -45.72
N GLN A 74 16.95 -4.31 -45.85
CA GLN A 74 18.17 -5.08 -46.11
C GLN A 74 18.01 -5.82 -47.44
N THR A 75 18.76 -5.40 -48.46
CA THR A 75 18.66 -5.91 -49.84
C THR A 75 18.70 -7.43 -49.95
N ASN A 76 19.42 -8.09 -49.04
CA ASN A 76 19.59 -9.55 -49.06
C ASN A 76 18.45 -10.30 -48.35
N LEU A 77 17.55 -9.60 -47.66
CA LEU A 77 16.42 -10.18 -46.90
C LEU A 77 15.06 -9.75 -47.45
N ASN A 78 14.95 -8.60 -48.11
CA ASN A 78 13.68 -8.11 -48.67
C ASN A 78 12.95 -9.19 -49.49
N GLY A 79 11.70 -9.49 -49.14
CA GLY A 79 10.83 -10.44 -49.85
C GLY A 79 11.25 -11.91 -49.74
N LYS A 80 12.24 -12.25 -48.91
CA LYS A 80 12.74 -13.63 -48.78
C LYS A 80 12.05 -14.40 -47.67
N ASP A 81 11.87 -15.69 -47.91
CA ASP A 81 11.47 -16.65 -46.89
C ASP A 81 12.66 -16.98 -45.97
N ALA A 82 12.38 -17.07 -44.68
CA ALA A 82 13.35 -17.36 -43.65
C ALA A 82 12.78 -18.33 -42.62
N VAL A 83 13.67 -19.16 -42.07
CA VAL A 83 13.37 -20.09 -40.99
C VAL A 83 14.13 -19.65 -39.75
N PHE A 84 13.42 -19.49 -38.64
CA PHE A 84 13.97 -19.21 -37.33
C PHE A 84 13.83 -20.43 -36.44
N ASN A 85 14.95 -21.02 -36.04
CA ASN A 85 14.95 -22.04 -35.00
C ASN A 85 14.84 -21.35 -33.64
N ILE A 86 13.75 -21.60 -32.92
CA ILE A 86 13.40 -20.96 -31.65
C ILE A 86 13.64 -21.92 -30.50
N THR A 87 14.21 -21.42 -29.40
CA THR A 87 14.18 -22.04 -28.08
C THR A 87 13.37 -21.17 -27.13
N VAL A 88 12.32 -21.72 -26.50
CA VAL A 88 11.58 -20.98 -25.46
C VAL A 88 12.25 -21.20 -24.11
N ASN A 89 12.83 -20.16 -23.52
CA ASN A 89 13.52 -20.28 -22.23
C ASN A 89 12.53 -20.30 -21.04
N PHE A 90 11.63 -19.31 -20.98
CA PHE A 90 10.59 -19.23 -19.96
C PHE A 90 9.52 -18.21 -20.35
N ILE A 91 8.33 -18.34 -19.76
CA ILE A 91 7.31 -17.29 -19.78
C ILE A 91 7.59 -16.33 -18.62
N GLN A 92 7.66 -15.03 -18.89
CA GLN A 92 7.77 -13.99 -17.87
C GLN A 92 6.45 -13.92 -17.10
N GLY A 93 6.36 -14.68 -16.01
CA GLY A 93 5.16 -14.67 -15.17
C GLY A 93 4.85 -13.29 -14.59
N GLY A 94 3.62 -12.82 -14.80
CA GLY A 94 2.97 -11.81 -13.96
C GLY A 94 2.60 -12.37 -12.58
N ILE A 95 2.14 -11.50 -11.68
CA ILE A 95 1.56 -11.93 -10.41
C ILE A 95 0.17 -12.51 -10.72
N ARG A 96 -0.03 -13.82 -10.50
CA ARG A 96 -1.36 -14.45 -10.60
C ARG A 96 -2.24 -13.97 -9.46
N GLU A 97 -3.56 -13.97 -9.65
CA GLU A 97 -4.53 -13.58 -8.62
C GLU A 97 -4.37 -14.39 -7.33
N GLU A 98 -4.14 -15.71 -7.40
CA GLU A 98 -3.93 -16.51 -6.18
C GLU A 98 -2.68 -16.06 -5.41
N ARG A 99 -1.60 -15.77 -6.15
CA ARG A 99 -0.36 -15.26 -5.56
C ARG A 99 -0.53 -13.84 -5.03
N LEU A 100 -1.40 -13.03 -5.64
CA LEU A 100 -1.74 -11.71 -5.14
C LEU A 100 -2.50 -11.82 -3.82
N ASN A 101 -3.50 -12.71 -3.72
CA ASN A 101 -4.24 -12.96 -2.49
C ASN A 101 -3.32 -13.49 -1.38
N GLU A 102 -2.40 -14.40 -1.69
CA GLU A 102 -1.38 -14.87 -0.72
C GLU A 102 -0.49 -13.71 -0.22
N ILE A 103 -0.07 -12.80 -1.11
CA ILE A 103 0.71 -11.62 -0.75
C ILE A 103 -0.11 -10.67 0.13
N ILE A 104 -1.38 -10.43 -0.21
CA ILE A 104 -2.26 -9.55 0.56
C ILE A 104 -2.48 -10.15 1.95
N LEU A 105 -2.82 -11.43 2.05
CA LEU A 105 -3.01 -12.12 3.32
C LEU A 105 -1.73 -12.08 4.18
N ALA A 106 -0.57 -12.36 3.59
CA ALA A 106 0.69 -12.43 4.32
C ALA A 106 1.17 -11.07 4.84
N ASN A 107 0.91 -9.98 4.12
CA ASN A 107 1.42 -8.64 4.49
C ASN A 107 0.38 -7.79 5.22
N TYR A 108 -0.92 -8.01 4.97
CA TYR A 108 -2.01 -7.16 5.42
C TYR A 108 -3.13 -7.91 6.14
N GLY A 109 -3.15 -9.26 6.09
CA GLY A 109 -4.13 -10.07 6.82
C GLY A 109 -5.49 -10.23 6.14
N PHE A 110 -5.69 -9.73 4.93
CA PHE A 110 -6.95 -9.86 4.19
C PHE A 110 -6.92 -11.03 3.22
N ALA A 111 -7.93 -11.89 3.24
CA ALA A 111 -7.96 -13.09 2.41
C ALA A 111 -8.41 -12.81 0.97
N ASN A 112 -9.11 -11.70 0.74
CA ASN A 112 -9.71 -11.35 -0.55
C ASN A 112 -9.92 -9.83 -0.68
N VAL A 113 -10.32 -9.40 -1.89
CA VAL A 113 -10.53 -8.00 -2.24
C VAL A 113 -11.72 -7.41 -1.49
N GLU A 114 -12.75 -8.19 -1.22
CA GLU A 114 -13.93 -7.76 -0.48
C GLU A 114 -13.59 -7.34 0.95
N GLU A 115 -12.82 -8.15 1.67
CA GLU A 115 -12.33 -7.85 3.02
C GLU A 115 -11.44 -6.60 3.04
N LEU A 116 -10.47 -6.53 2.14
CA LEU A 116 -9.60 -5.36 2.01
C LEU A 116 -10.39 -4.07 1.71
N THR A 117 -11.37 -4.16 0.81
CA THR A 117 -12.19 -3.01 0.43
C THR A 117 -13.06 -2.54 1.60
N ALA A 118 -13.70 -3.48 2.31
CA ALA A 118 -14.52 -3.16 3.47
C ALA A 118 -13.71 -2.48 4.59
N ASP A 119 -12.47 -2.93 4.83
CA ASP A 119 -11.58 -2.31 5.80
C ASP A 119 -11.19 -0.88 5.40
N ILE A 120 -10.79 -0.67 4.14
CA ILE A 120 -10.47 0.66 3.60
C ILE A 120 -11.68 1.61 3.71
N GLU A 121 -12.87 1.13 3.37
CA GLU A 121 -14.12 1.90 3.48
C GLU A 121 -14.40 2.30 4.93
N LYS A 122 -14.32 1.35 5.87
CA LYS A 122 -14.50 1.60 7.30
C LYS A 122 -13.50 2.64 7.80
N TRP A 123 -12.21 2.47 7.47
CA TRP A 123 -11.16 3.42 7.84
C TRP A 123 -11.42 4.82 7.27
N ALA A 124 -11.76 4.91 5.97
CA ALA A 124 -12.01 6.18 5.31
C ALA A 124 -13.20 6.91 5.93
N VAL A 125 -14.30 6.19 6.20
CA VAL A 125 -15.49 6.75 6.86
C VAL A 125 -15.12 7.22 8.26
N ASN A 126 -14.53 6.37 9.10
CA ASN A 126 -14.17 6.73 10.48
C ASN A 126 -13.23 7.93 10.54
N LYS A 127 -12.25 8.01 9.62
CA LYS A 127 -11.37 9.18 9.51
C LYS A 127 -12.15 10.47 9.22
N GLN A 128 -13.13 10.42 8.33
CA GLN A 128 -13.97 11.60 8.03
C GLN A 128 -14.90 11.95 9.19
N LYS A 129 -15.46 10.94 9.89
CA LYS A 129 -16.27 11.15 11.10
C LYS A 129 -15.49 11.90 12.17
N THR A 130 -14.29 11.41 12.49
CA THR A 130 -13.39 12.04 13.45
C THR A 130 -12.96 13.43 13.02
N ALA A 131 -12.61 13.63 11.74
CA ALA A 131 -12.26 14.96 11.22
C ALA A 131 -13.41 15.96 11.35
N PHE A 132 -14.63 15.57 10.98
CA PHE A 132 -15.83 16.38 11.12
C PHE A 132 -16.10 16.71 12.59
N PHE A 133 -16.05 15.71 13.47
CA PHE A 133 -16.26 15.91 14.89
C PHE A 133 -15.21 16.86 15.50
N ASN A 134 -13.94 16.69 15.14
CA ASN A 134 -12.85 17.58 15.58
C ASN A 134 -13.10 19.02 15.14
N GLU A 135 -13.54 19.23 13.90
CA GLU A 135 -13.90 20.56 13.41
C GLU A 135 -15.09 21.16 14.17
N LEU A 136 -16.11 20.34 14.46
CA LEU A 136 -17.28 20.77 15.23
C LEU A 136 -16.92 21.19 16.64
N ILE A 137 -16.08 20.41 17.34
CA ILE A 137 -15.59 20.78 18.67
C ILE A 137 -14.74 22.05 18.61
N ARG A 138 -13.88 22.20 17.60
CA ARG A 138 -13.07 23.42 17.42
C ARG A 138 -13.91 24.68 17.18
N LYS A 139 -15.02 24.55 16.43
CA LYS A 139 -15.97 25.63 16.19
C LYS A 139 -16.89 25.90 17.38
N SER A 140 -16.95 24.99 18.35
CA SER A 140 -17.77 25.14 19.53
C SER A 140 -17.12 26.10 20.52
N GLU A 141 -17.91 26.97 21.13
CA GLU A 141 -17.44 27.78 22.26
C GLU A 141 -17.34 26.90 23.51
N LEU A 142 -16.20 26.26 23.71
CA LEU A 142 -15.91 25.53 24.94
C LEU A 142 -15.63 26.54 26.07
N LYS A 143 -16.55 26.60 27.04
CA LYS A 143 -16.44 27.47 28.23
C LYS A 143 -16.18 26.60 29.45
N GLY A 144 -15.16 26.94 30.21
CA GLY A 144 -14.81 26.23 31.44
C GLY A 144 -13.37 26.49 31.84
N GLU A 145 -13.07 26.29 33.12
CA GLU A 145 -11.69 26.26 33.56
C GLU A 145 -11.04 24.96 33.09
N LEU A 146 -9.91 25.06 32.40
CA LEU A 146 -9.13 23.89 32.02
C LEU A 146 -8.40 23.36 33.25
N PRO A 147 -8.72 22.16 33.78
CA PRO A 147 -8.02 21.63 34.93
C PRO A 147 -6.56 21.35 34.57
N GLN A 148 -5.63 21.86 35.37
CA GLN A 148 -4.20 21.69 35.13
C GLN A 148 -3.80 20.22 35.02
N SER A 149 -4.46 19.33 35.76
CA SER A 149 -4.21 17.89 35.70
C SER A 149 -4.49 17.27 34.34
N VAL A 150 -5.48 17.78 33.59
CA VAL A 150 -5.79 17.29 32.24
C VAL A 150 -4.75 17.80 31.27
N LEU A 151 -4.34 19.07 31.39
CA LEU A 151 -3.28 19.65 30.59
C LEU A 151 -1.94 18.92 30.81
N ASP A 152 -1.59 18.67 32.07
CA ASP A 152 -0.39 17.93 32.47
C ASP A 152 -0.39 16.51 31.90
N TYR A 153 -1.55 15.84 31.92
CA TYR A 153 -1.71 14.52 31.34
C TYR A 153 -1.43 14.52 29.83
N ILE A 154 -2.01 15.47 29.07
CA ILE A 154 -1.79 15.59 27.62
C ILE A 154 -0.32 15.88 27.31
N ILE A 155 0.31 16.79 28.06
CA ILE A 155 1.74 17.10 27.91
C ILE A 155 2.59 15.86 28.21
N CYS A 156 2.30 15.15 29.29
CA CYS A 156 3.03 13.94 29.67
C CYS A 156 2.90 12.84 28.61
N ALA A 157 1.71 12.63 28.04
CA ALA A 157 1.51 11.66 26.98
C ALA A 157 2.37 11.98 25.73
N ASP A 158 2.41 13.24 25.32
CA ASP A 158 3.24 13.69 24.17
C ASP A 158 4.75 13.55 24.46
N LEU A 159 5.19 13.91 25.67
CA LEU A 159 6.59 13.74 26.06
C LEU A 159 7.00 12.27 26.17
N VAL A 160 6.12 11.39 26.64
CA VAL A 160 6.36 9.94 26.67
C VAL A 160 6.51 9.39 25.25
N PHE A 161 5.73 9.88 24.28
CA PHE A 161 5.92 9.53 22.88
C PHE A 161 7.34 9.88 22.40
N TYR A 162 7.76 11.14 22.51
CA TYR A 162 9.09 11.54 22.07
C TYR A 162 10.21 10.79 22.81
N LYS A 163 10.07 10.60 24.12
CA LYS A 163 11.05 9.87 24.93
C LYS A 163 11.17 8.41 24.50
N SER A 164 10.04 7.74 24.25
CA SER A 164 10.04 6.33 23.81
C SER A 164 10.73 6.15 22.46
N TYR A 165 10.52 7.08 21.52
CA TYR A 165 11.20 7.04 20.22
C TYR A 165 12.68 7.39 20.31
N ALA A 166 13.05 8.38 21.12
CA ALA A 166 14.44 8.72 21.38
C ALA A 166 15.19 7.53 22.01
N ASP A 167 14.59 6.87 23.01
CA ASP A 167 15.17 5.69 23.67
C ASP A 167 15.32 4.52 22.70
N LYS A 168 14.31 4.26 21.86
CA LYS A 168 14.37 3.22 20.82
C LYS A 168 15.45 3.51 19.77
N ALA A 169 15.72 4.78 19.50
CA ALA A 169 16.79 5.22 18.62
C ALA A 169 18.16 5.32 19.32
N GLU A 170 18.24 4.99 20.61
CA GLU A 170 19.42 5.16 21.47
C GLU A 170 19.99 6.59 21.41
N MET A 171 19.10 7.58 21.30
CA MET A 171 19.42 8.97 21.07
C MET A 171 19.00 9.85 22.25
N ASP A 172 19.76 10.92 22.49
CA ASP A 172 19.36 11.96 23.43
C ASP A 172 18.02 12.60 23.00
N LEU A 173 17.16 12.92 23.97
CA LEU A 173 15.83 13.46 23.68
C LEU A 173 15.89 14.80 22.96
N GLU A 174 16.80 15.70 23.33
CA GLU A 174 16.91 17.01 22.68
C GLU A 174 17.42 16.87 21.25
N LEU A 175 18.35 15.94 21.01
CA LEU A 175 18.80 15.61 19.65
C LEU A 175 17.67 14.99 18.81
N PHE A 176 16.82 14.13 19.41
CA PHE A 176 15.62 13.62 18.75
C PHE A 176 14.65 14.75 18.36
N LEU A 177 14.33 15.63 19.31
CA LEU A 177 13.43 16.76 19.09
C LEU A 177 13.98 17.71 18.02
N LEU A 178 15.29 17.94 17.98
CA LEU A 178 15.91 18.75 16.94
C LEU A 178 15.75 18.13 15.55
N GLY A 179 15.90 16.81 15.44
CA GLY A 179 15.73 16.11 14.16
C GLY A 179 14.26 15.97 13.72
N TYR A 180 13.34 15.81 14.68
CA TYR A 180 11.94 15.47 14.39
C TYR A 180 11.02 16.70 14.35
N GLU A 181 11.11 17.58 15.35
CA GLU A 181 10.28 18.78 15.49
C GLU A 181 11.02 20.08 15.11
N ASN A 182 12.34 19.99 14.86
CA ASN A 182 13.20 21.15 14.64
C ASN A 182 13.20 22.14 15.83
N VAL A 183 13.12 21.60 17.05
CA VAL A 183 13.21 22.38 18.30
C VAL A 183 14.38 21.89 19.16
N PRO A 184 15.14 22.79 19.81
CA PRO A 184 16.38 22.42 20.49
C PRO A 184 16.17 21.84 21.90
N SER A 185 14.97 21.94 22.48
CA SER A 185 14.72 21.53 23.86
C SER A 185 13.25 21.21 24.11
N VAL A 186 12.99 20.49 25.21
CA VAL A 186 11.64 20.23 25.73
C VAL A 186 10.91 21.55 26.04
N GLU A 187 11.60 22.54 26.62
CA GLU A 187 11.01 23.85 26.90
C GLU A 187 10.49 24.53 25.62
N THR A 188 11.29 24.48 24.55
CA THR A 188 10.89 25.08 23.25
C THR A 188 9.72 24.31 22.64
N LEU A 189 9.72 22.97 22.75
CA LEU A 189 8.59 22.14 22.34
C LEU A 189 7.31 22.57 23.08
N LEU A 190 7.35 22.65 24.41
CA LEU A 190 6.20 23.01 25.24
C LEU A 190 5.67 24.40 24.90
N ALA A 191 6.55 25.38 24.72
CA ALA A 191 6.16 26.73 24.31
C ALA A 191 5.49 26.72 22.93
N SER A 192 6.07 26.03 21.95
CA SER A 192 5.57 25.97 20.58
C SER A 192 4.22 25.26 20.44
N LYS A 193 3.95 24.25 21.29
CA LYS A 193 2.71 23.45 21.29
C LYS A 193 1.72 23.87 22.37
N SER A 194 1.96 24.97 23.09
CA SER A 194 1.14 25.39 24.24
C SER A 194 -0.35 25.51 23.93
N GLU A 195 -0.71 26.12 22.80
CA GLU A 195 -2.11 26.25 22.38
C GLU A 195 -2.68 24.91 21.91
N TYR A 196 -1.88 24.10 21.20
CA TYR A 196 -2.25 22.75 20.80
C TYR A 196 -2.61 21.86 22.01
N TYR A 197 -1.85 21.94 23.10
CA TYR A 197 -2.16 21.16 24.30
C TYR A 197 -3.45 21.62 24.98
N LYS A 198 -3.73 22.93 25.00
CA LYS A 198 -5.01 23.43 25.51
C LYS A 198 -6.18 22.96 24.65
N GLU A 199 -6.08 23.09 23.33
CA GLU A 199 -7.10 22.60 22.39
C GLU A 199 -7.35 21.10 22.59
N SER A 200 -6.27 20.31 22.70
CA SER A 200 -6.35 18.85 22.91
C SER A 200 -6.98 18.48 24.26
N ALA A 201 -6.65 19.21 25.32
CA ALA A 201 -7.21 18.96 26.64
C ALA A 201 -8.70 19.34 26.72
N LEU A 202 -9.08 20.47 26.11
CA LEU A 202 -10.49 20.87 25.96
C LEU A 202 -11.27 19.86 25.11
N PHE A 203 -10.67 19.32 24.06
CA PHE A 203 -11.26 18.28 23.23
C PHE A 203 -11.57 17.01 24.03
N CYS A 204 -10.62 16.52 24.83
CA CYS A 204 -10.84 15.37 25.71
C CYS A 204 -11.99 15.61 26.70
N LEU A 205 -12.05 16.81 27.29
CA LEU A 205 -13.13 17.19 28.22
C LEU A 205 -14.50 17.27 27.53
N ALA A 206 -14.55 17.80 26.30
CA ALA A 206 -15.80 17.90 25.56
C ALA A 206 -16.36 16.50 25.24
N ILE A 207 -15.52 15.57 24.79
CA ILE A 207 -15.92 14.18 24.56
C ILE A 207 -16.39 13.53 25.85
N GLN A 208 -15.63 13.68 26.93
CA GLN A 208 -16.00 13.11 28.22
C GLN A 208 -17.35 13.64 28.69
N ALA A 209 -17.60 14.95 28.57
CA ALA A 209 -18.87 15.56 28.93
C ALA A 209 -20.03 15.02 28.08
N ILE A 210 -19.84 14.85 26.76
CA ILE A 210 -20.86 14.24 25.89
C ILE A 210 -21.14 12.80 26.32
N ALA A 211 -20.10 12.00 26.55
CA ALA A 211 -20.25 10.61 26.97
C ALA A 211 -21.00 10.50 28.30
N GLU A 212 -20.69 11.34 29.28
CA GLU A 212 -21.36 11.37 30.58
C GLU A 212 -22.82 11.81 30.47
N LEU A 213 -23.11 12.86 29.69
CA LEU A 213 -24.47 13.36 29.49
C LEU A 213 -25.39 12.35 28.80
N GLU A 214 -24.84 11.64 27.82
CA GLU A 214 -25.59 10.68 26.99
C GLU A 214 -25.50 9.23 27.51
N GLY A 215 -24.78 9.01 28.61
CA GLY A 215 -24.60 7.68 29.21
C GLY A 215 -23.81 6.70 28.33
N LEU A 216 -22.88 7.20 27.52
CA LEU A 216 -22.06 6.43 26.60
C LEU A 216 -20.84 5.85 27.31
N SER A 217 -20.44 4.63 26.92
CA SER A 217 -19.25 3.97 27.44
C SER A 217 -18.68 2.98 26.42
N ALA A 218 -17.40 2.65 26.57
CA ALA A 218 -16.76 1.55 25.83
C ALA A 218 -16.74 0.28 26.69
N SER A 219 -17.19 -0.83 26.11
CA SER A 219 -17.07 -2.16 26.72
C SER A 219 -15.64 -2.69 26.61
N GLU A 220 -15.29 -3.68 27.44
CA GLU A 220 -14.00 -4.37 27.30
C GLU A 220 -13.94 -5.16 25.99
N GLU A 221 -15.05 -5.77 25.60
CA GLU A 221 -15.20 -6.47 24.33
C GLU A 221 -14.91 -5.55 23.14
N ALA A 222 -15.44 -4.32 23.14
CA ALA A 222 -15.16 -3.34 22.08
C ALA A 222 -13.66 -3.02 21.98
N VAL A 223 -12.93 -2.99 23.09
CA VAL A 223 -11.48 -2.80 23.08
C VAL A 223 -10.77 -4.05 22.57
N LEU A 224 -11.17 -5.24 23.03
CA LEU A 224 -10.50 -6.50 22.70
C LEU A 224 -10.74 -6.94 21.25
N ASP A 225 -11.86 -6.56 20.66
CA ASP A 225 -12.22 -6.86 19.26
C ASP A 225 -11.68 -5.81 18.27
N SER A 226 -11.04 -4.75 18.77
CA SER A 226 -10.47 -3.68 17.94
C SER A 226 -8.99 -3.90 17.60
N ASP A 227 -8.51 -3.17 16.60
CA ASP A 227 -7.10 -3.16 16.19
C ASP A 227 -6.16 -2.58 17.27
N ILE A 228 -6.71 -1.93 18.31
CA ILE A 228 -5.93 -1.41 19.44
C ILE A 228 -5.70 -2.42 20.57
N ALA A 229 -6.30 -3.62 20.52
CA ALA A 229 -6.13 -4.65 21.54
C ALA A 229 -4.65 -5.01 21.85
N PRO A 230 -3.71 -5.06 20.88
CA PRO A 230 -2.30 -5.32 21.15
C PRO A 230 -1.63 -4.28 22.06
N TYR A 231 -2.19 -3.08 22.18
CA TYR A 231 -1.66 -2.01 23.02
C TYR A 231 -2.11 -2.10 24.49
N LEU A 232 -2.94 -3.10 24.84
CA LEU A 232 -3.50 -3.25 26.18
C LEU A 232 -2.41 -3.39 27.26
N GLU A 233 -1.35 -4.15 26.97
CA GLU A 233 -0.24 -4.34 27.92
C GLU A 233 0.54 -3.04 28.16
N SER A 234 0.68 -2.20 27.13
CA SER A 234 1.46 -0.97 27.19
C SER A 234 0.71 0.18 27.85
N TYR A 235 -0.60 0.31 27.60
CA TYR A 235 -1.38 1.48 28.02
C TYR A 235 -2.49 1.17 29.03
N GLY A 236 -2.89 -0.09 29.16
CA GLY A 236 -3.94 -0.52 30.08
C GLY A 236 -5.36 -0.30 29.57
N MET A 237 -6.29 -1.11 30.12
CA MET A 237 -7.70 -1.11 29.71
C MET A 237 -8.38 0.26 29.85
N PRO A 238 -8.17 1.04 30.94
CA PRO A 238 -8.83 2.34 31.07
C PRO A 238 -8.47 3.32 29.95
N TYR A 239 -7.20 3.36 29.53
CA TYR A 239 -6.76 4.22 28.44
C TYR A 239 -7.37 3.80 27.11
N LEU A 240 -7.37 2.50 26.81
CA LEU A 240 -7.95 2.02 25.55
C LEU A 240 -9.47 2.22 25.50
N LYS A 241 -10.19 2.07 26.62
CA LYS A 241 -11.61 2.44 26.68
C LYS A 241 -11.82 3.93 26.42
N GLN A 242 -10.99 4.79 27.01
CA GLN A 242 -11.05 6.22 26.73
C GLN A 242 -10.79 6.51 25.24
N TYR A 243 -9.81 5.84 24.64
CA TYR A 243 -9.52 5.96 23.22
C TYR A 243 -10.74 5.59 22.36
N VAL A 244 -11.35 4.42 22.60
CA VAL A 244 -12.56 3.97 21.88
C VAL A 244 -13.73 4.94 22.06
N ILE A 245 -13.92 5.50 23.26
CA ILE A 245 -14.93 6.53 23.49
C ILE A 245 -14.67 7.76 22.59
N GLN A 246 -13.41 8.17 22.49
CA GLN A 246 -13.00 9.37 21.77
C GLN A 246 -13.03 9.22 20.24
N THR A 247 -12.65 8.06 19.73
CA THR A 247 -12.48 7.85 18.28
C THR A 247 -13.68 7.19 17.62
N GLU A 248 -14.52 6.50 18.38
CA GLU A 248 -15.64 5.74 17.83
C GLU A 248 -16.96 6.12 18.49
N VAL A 249 -17.13 5.87 19.78
CA VAL A 249 -18.45 5.91 20.44
C VAL A 249 -19.10 7.29 20.37
N VAL A 250 -18.38 8.35 20.75
CA VAL A 250 -18.92 9.71 20.72
C VAL A 250 -19.06 10.24 19.29
N PRO A 251 -18.05 10.13 18.39
CA PRO A 251 -18.21 10.52 17.00
C PRO A 251 -19.40 9.82 16.30
N ASP A 252 -19.61 8.52 16.53
CA ASP A 252 -20.72 7.77 15.96
C ASP A 252 -22.06 8.23 16.53
N PHE A 253 -22.15 8.47 17.84
CA PHE A 253 -23.35 9.03 18.45
C PHE A 253 -23.73 10.38 17.83
N ILE A 254 -22.75 11.29 17.70
CA ILE A 254 -22.98 12.63 17.13
C ILE A 254 -23.53 12.52 15.71
N ILE A 255 -22.89 11.71 14.87
CA ILE A 255 -23.24 11.61 13.45
C ILE A 255 -24.60 10.93 13.25
N ASN A 256 -24.90 9.91 14.03
CA ASN A 256 -26.18 9.21 13.95
C ASN A 256 -27.36 10.04 14.47
N ASN A 257 -27.10 11.05 15.30
CA ASN A 257 -28.11 11.96 15.85
C ASN A 257 -28.10 13.36 15.23
N ALA A 258 -27.19 13.64 14.29
CA ALA A 258 -27.10 14.93 13.63
C ALA A 258 -28.32 15.18 12.74
N VAL A 259 -29.00 16.32 12.95
CA VAL A 259 -30.08 16.78 12.07
C VAL A 259 -29.48 17.70 11.01
N ILE A 260 -29.43 17.23 9.77
CA ILE A 260 -28.99 18.03 8.62
C ILE A 260 -30.21 18.83 8.13
N ASN A 261 -30.19 20.14 8.37
CA ASN A 261 -31.19 21.09 7.87
C ASN A 261 -30.73 21.75 6.58
#